data_AF-A0A1G4ZAU9-F1
#
_entry.id   AF-A0A1G4ZAU9-F1
#
_cell.length_a   1.000
_cell.length_b   1.000
_cell.length_c   1.000
_cell.angle_alpha   90.00
_cell.angle_beta   90.00
_cell.angle_gamma   90.00
#
_symmetry.space_group_name_H-M   'P 1'
#
loop_
_entity.id
_entity.type
_entity.pdbx_description
1 polymer ?
#
loop_
_entity_poly.entity_id
_entity_poly.type
_entity_poly.pdbx_seq_one_letter_code
_entity_poly.pdbx_strand_id
1 'polypeptide(L)' 'MSLLRRLEMLESTMLRQEGDAGYKLVTIEDDEMPQDAIARFGLMNWPVDRILLVSFIKADQALP' A
#
# COMPACT_ATOMS: atom_id res chain seq x y z
N MET A 1 0.18 -18.03 10.44
CA MET A 1 0.85 -16.80 9.96
C MET A 1 -0.05 -15.62 10.26
N SER A 2 0.45 -14.59 10.93
CA SER A 2 -0.30 -13.34 11.16
C SER A 2 -0.32 -12.49 9.88
N LEU A 3 -1.34 -11.64 9.75
CA LEU A 3 -1.54 -10.73 8.61
C LEU A 3 -0.36 -9.78 8.42
N LEU A 4 0.21 -9.28 9.54
CA LEU A 4 1.44 -8.49 9.59
C LEU A 4 2.62 -9.18 8.91
N ARG A 5 2.86 -10.47 9.19
CA ARG A 5 3.97 -11.22 8.57
C ARG A 5 3.83 -11.36 7.05
N ARG A 6 2.60 -11.34 6.54
CA ARG A 6 2.32 -11.39 5.09
C ARG A 6 2.61 -10.05 4.43
N LEU A 7 2.32 -8.94 5.10
CA LEU A 7 2.68 -7.60 4.66
C LEU A 7 4.19 -7.38 4.65
N GLU A 8 4.88 -7.79 5.71
CA GLU A 8 6.35 -7.74 5.79
C GLU A 8 6.99 -8.56 4.65
N MET A 9 6.46 -9.75 4.37
CA MET A 9 6.92 -10.56 3.23
C MET A 9 6.63 -9.88 1.90
N LEU A 10 5.46 -9.27 1.73
CA LEU A 10 5.09 -8.55 0.51
C LEU A 10 6.06 -7.38 0.26
N GLU A 11 6.27 -6.54 1.28
CA GLU A 11 7.19 -5.41 1.25
C GLU A 11 8.63 -5.84 0.96
N SER A 12 9.10 -6.90 1.62
CA SER A 12 10.45 -7.46 1.41
C SER A 12 10.62 -8.07 0.02
N THR A 13 9.56 -8.61 -0.57
CA THR A 13 9.57 -9.13 -1.95
C THR A 13 9.54 -8.00 -2.98
N MET A 14 8.90 -6.88 -2.67
CA MET A 14 8.89 -5.68 -3.53
C MET A 14 10.25 -4.95 -3.52
N LEU A 15 10.91 -4.86 -2.37
CA LEU A 15 12.25 -4.28 -2.22
C LEU A 15 13.34 -5.00 -3.02
N ARG A 16 13.16 -6.30 -3.30
CA ARG A 16 14.14 -7.12 -4.05
C ARG A 16 14.01 -7.00 -5.57
N GLN A 17 13.03 -6.25 -6.08
CA GLN A 17 12.86 -6.04 -7.53
C GLN A 17 13.67 -4.80 -7.97
N GLU A 18 15.00 -4.87 -7.93
CA GLU A 18 15.92 -3.77 -8.29
C GLU A 18 16.02 -3.44 -9.80
N GLY A 19 15.13 -3.96 -10.66
CA GLY A 19 15.26 -3.82 -12.12
C GLY A 19 14.00 -3.42 -12.91
N ASP A 20 12.83 -3.50 -12.28
CA ASP A 20 11.58 -2.94 -12.79
C ASP A 20 11.20 -1.82 -11.81
N ALA A 21 10.50 -0.76 -12.24
CA ALA A 21 10.14 0.32 -11.31
C ALA A 21 9.44 -0.25 -10.06
N GLY A 22 8.83 -1.43 -10.17
CA GLY A 22 8.27 -2.17 -9.05
C GLY A 22 6.90 -1.63 -8.69
N TYR A 23 6.16 -2.42 -7.93
CA TYR A 23 4.93 -1.95 -7.32
C TYR A 23 5.27 -1.24 -6.01
N LYS A 24 4.57 -0.15 -5.73
CA LYS A 24 4.67 0.56 -4.45
C LYS A 24 3.44 0.26 -3.62
N LEU A 25 3.67 -0.23 -2.41
CA LEU A 25 2.61 -0.34 -1.42
C LEU A 25 2.38 1.01 -0.76
N VAL A 26 1.13 1.42 -0.70
CA VAL A 26 0.68 2.61 0.01
C VAL A 26 -0.42 2.19 0.96
N THR A 27 -0.19 2.40 2.24
CA THR A 27 -1.20 2.17 3.25
C THR A 27 -2.11 3.38 3.36
N ILE A 28 -3.42 3.17 3.26
CA ILE A 28 -4.45 4.19 3.42
C ILE A 28 -4.96 4.12 4.87
N GLU A 29 -5.01 5.26 5.55
CA GLU A 29 -5.62 5.42 6.86
C GLU A 29 -7.16 5.49 6.79
N ASP A 30 -7.84 5.28 7.92
CA ASP A 30 -9.31 5.42 7.99
C ASP A 30 -9.73 6.83 7.54
N ASP A 31 -10.70 6.91 6.62
CA ASP A 31 -11.17 8.14 5.95
C ASP A 31 -10.14 8.90 5.09
N GLU A 32 -8.94 8.35 4.82
CA GLU A 32 -7.95 8.96 3.93
C GLU A 32 -8.30 8.69 2.45
N MET A 33 -8.29 9.72 1.60
CA MET A 33 -8.46 9.50 0.16
C MET A 33 -7.21 8.85 -0.44
N PRO A 34 -7.36 7.95 -1.44
CA PRO A 34 -6.23 7.33 -2.13
C PRO A 34 -5.16 8.33 -2.62
N GLN A 35 -5.61 9.51 -3.07
CA GLN A 35 -4.75 10.56 -3.60
C GLN A 35 -3.87 11.19 -2.50
N ASP A 36 -4.44 11.37 -1.31
CA ASP A 36 -3.73 11.91 -0.15
C ASP A 36 -2.69 10.91 0.35
N ALA A 37 -3.03 9.61 0.37
CA ALA A 37 -2.09 8.55 0.70
C ALA A 37 -0.93 8.48 -0.32
N ILE A 38 -1.22 8.59 -1.62
CA ILE A 38 -0.19 8.63 -2.66
C ILE A 38 0.71 9.86 -2.52
N ALA A 39 0.14 11.02 -2.22
CA ALA A 39 0.88 12.26 -1.98
C ALA A 39 1.78 12.17 -0.74
N ARG A 40 1.28 11.58 0.35
CA ARG A 40 2.02 11.33 1.60
C ARG A 40 3.25 10.47 1.38
N PHE A 41 3.17 9.48 0.50
CA PHE A 41 4.30 8.63 0.12
C PHE A 41 5.18 9.25 -0.98
N GLY A 42 4.87 10.45 -1.48
CA GLY A 42 5.64 11.14 -2.52
C GLY A 42 5.51 10.50 -3.90
N LEU A 43 4.46 9.72 -4.13
CA LEU A 43 4.28 8.90 -5.34
C LEU A 43 3.44 9.59 -6.42
N MET A 44 3.26 10.91 -6.35
CA MET A 44 2.48 11.68 -7.34
C MET A 44 3.04 11.59 -8.76
N ASN A 45 4.33 11.33 -8.91
CA ASN A 45 5.00 11.15 -10.21
C ASN A 45 5.17 9.68 -10.58
N TRP A 46 4.61 8.75 -9.79
CA TRP A 46 4.71 7.32 -10.01
C TRP A 46 3.55 6.81 -10.87
N PRO A 47 3.74 5.79 -11.72
CA PRO A 47 2.65 5.21 -12.49
C PRO A 47 1.56 4.68 -11.56
N VAL A 48 0.34 5.20 -11.69
CA VAL A 48 -0.80 4.86 -10.81
C VAL A 48 -1.16 3.38 -10.91
N ASP A 49 -0.97 2.78 -12.09
CA ASP A 49 -1.12 1.35 -12.36
C ASP A 49 -0.14 0.46 -11.55
N ARG A 50 0.88 1.06 -10.93
CA ARG A 50 1.89 0.38 -10.12
C ARG A 50 1.82 0.72 -8.63
N ILE A 51 0.72 1.33 -8.19
CA ILE A 51 0.49 1.63 -6.77
C ILE A 51 -0.55 0.67 -6.22
N LEU A 52 -0.16 -0.11 -5.22
CA LEU A 52 -1.02 -1.02 -4.49
C LEU A 52 -1.48 -0.34 -3.20
N LEU A 53 -2.76 -0.03 -3.13
CA LEU A 53 -3.37 0.61 -1.97
C LEU A 53 -3.87 -0.45 -0.99
N VAL A 54 -3.47 -0.34 0.28
CA VAL A 54 -3.88 -1.24 1.35
C VAL A 54 -4.57 -0.45 2.44
N SER A 55 -5.85 -0.73 2.68
CA SER A 55 -6.59 -0.20 3.82
C SER A 55 -6.74 -1.30 4.87
N PHE A 56 -6.46 -0.95 6.13
CA PHE A 56 -6.68 -1.84 7.27
C PHE A 56 -8.02 -1.50 7.91
N ILE A 57 -9.06 -2.26 7.55
CA ILE A 57 -10.35 -2.15 8.23
C ILE A 57 -10.27 -2.82 9.60
N LYS A 58 -10.85 -2.17 10.62
CA LYS A 58 -11.05 -2.82 11.93
C LYS A 58 -12.13 -3.89 11.80
N ALA A 59 -12.02 -4.98 12.57
CA ALA A 59 -12.97 -6.09 12.52
C ALA A 59 -14.43 -5.68 12.86
N ASP A 60 -14.62 -4.56 13.54
CA ASP A 60 -15.93 -3.97 13.89
C ASP A 60 -16.39 -2.86 12.92
N GLN A 61 -15.62 -2.56 11.87
CA GLN A 61 -15.98 -1.56 10.88
C GLN A 61 -16.84 -2.23 9.82
N ALA A 62 -18.15 -1.93 9.85
CA ALA A 62 -19.04 -2.29 8.75
C ALA A 62 -18.54 -1.62 7.47
N LEU A 63 -18.19 -2.43 6.47
CA LEU A 63 -17.86 -1.97 5.13
C LEU A 63 -19.02 -1.10 4.60
N PRO A 64 -18.76 0.13 4.13
CA PRO A 64 -19.76 0.93 3.40
C PRO A 64 -20.08 0.32 2.03
#